data_AF-A0A3B9Q447-F1
#
_entry.id   AF-A0A3B9Q447-F1
#
_cell.length_a   1.000
_cell.length_b   1.000
_cell.length_c   1.000
_cell.angle_alpha   90.00
_cell.angle_beta   90.00
_cell.angle_gamma   90.00
#
_symmetry.space_group_name_H-M   'P 1'
#
loop_
_entity.id
_entity.type
_entity.pdbx_description
1 polymer ?
#
loop_
_entity_poly.entity_id
_entity_poly.type
_entity_poly.pdbx_seq_one_letter_code
_entity_poly.pdbx_strand_id
1 'polypeptide(L)'
;MKTIMRFAKYILLTYCITGLVYSAGGYIHRNIIGKQEVFSPLIGIPSDMISWPWMVYADLKHIGMGLQDILALISLVLCIVLFVRKELNLNKSMEKDDKNPIK
;
A
#
# COMPACT_ATOMS: atom_id res chain seq x y z
N MET A 1 2.10 9.22 23.12
CA MET A 1 1.23 9.63 21.98
C MET A 1 1.97 9.79 20.66
N LYS A 2 3.12 10.49 20.59
CA LYS A 2 3.84 10.74 19.32
C LYS A 2 4.18 9.46 18.52
N THR A 3 4.56 8.37 19.18
CA THR A 3 4.87 7.08 18.54
C THR A 3 3.63 6.45 17.90
N ILE A 4 2.49 6.41 18.61
CA ILE A 4 1.22 5.86 18.09
C ILE A 4 0.75 6.66 16.87
N MET A 5 0.82 8.00 16.93
CA MET A 5 0.43 8.86 15.80
C MET A 5 1.35 8.65 14.58
N ARG A 6 2.64 8.40 14.81
CA ARG A 6 3.60 8.04 13.77
C ARG A 6 3.22 6.71 13.11
N PHE A 7 2.93 5.67 13.90
CA PHE A 7 2.48 4.37 13.41
C PHE A 7 1.17 4.47 12.61
N ALA A 8 0.16 5.18 13.13
CA ALA A 8 -1.10 5.38 12.44
C ALA A 8 -0.92 6.05 11.07
N LYS A 9 -0.06 7.08 10.99
CA LYS A 9 0.28 7.73 9.72
C LYS A 9 0.91 6.74 8.73
N TYR A 10 1.82 5.88 9.20
CA TYR A 10 2.44 4.88 8.33
C TYR A 10 1.45 3.82 7.83
N ILE A 11 0.57 3.32 8.70
CA ILE A 11 -0.49 2.37 8.31
C ILE A 11 -1.39 2.98 7.25
N LEU A 12 -1.84 4.22 7.45
CA LEU A 12 -2.65 4.95 6.48
C LEU A 12 -1.93 5.09 5.14
N LEU A 13 -0.64 5.43 5.17
CA LEU A 13 0.15 5.68 3.97
C LEU A 13 0.41 4.38 3.19
N THR A 14 0.71 3.28 3.89
CA THR A 14 0.80 1.94 3.29
C THR A 14 -0.54 1.52 2.68
N TYR A 15 -1.65 1.73 3.40
CA TYR A 15 -2.99 1.42 2.91
C TYR A 15 -3.30 2.18 1.61
N CYS A 16 -3.03 3.49 1.57
CA CYS A 16 -3.24 4.30 0.37
C CYS A 16 -2.34 3.89 -0.80
N ILE A 17 -1.04 3.60 -0.56
CA ILE A 17 -0.14 3.17 -1.63
C ILE A 17 -0.61 1.83 -2.22
N THR A 18 -0.95 0.86 -1.36
CA THR A 18 -1.42 -0.45 -1.82
C THR A 18 -2.74 -0.33 -2.59
N GLY A 19 -3.70 0.44 -2.08
CA GLY A 19 -4.96 0.70 -2.77
C GLY A 19 -4.77 1.43 -4.10
N LEU A 20 -3.79 2.33 -4.20
CA LEU A 20 -3.47 3.02 -5.46
C LEU A 20 -2.85 2.06 -6.49
N VAL A 21 -1.94 1.19 -6.06
CA VAL A 21 -1.37 0.14 -6.93
C VAL A 21 -2.45 -0.82 -7.41
N TYR A 22 -3.33 -1.26 -6.52
CA TYR A 22 -4.47 -2.11 -6.87
C TYR A 22 -5.37 -1.45 -7.92
N SER A 23 -5.80 -0.20 -7.66
CA SER A 23 -6.70 0.54 -8.55
C SER A 23 -6.06 0.80 -9.90
N ALA A 24 -4.82 1.30 -9.93
CA ALA A 24 -4.09 1.54 -11.17
C ALA A 24 -3.87 0.24 -11.96
N GLY A 25 -3.51 -0.85 -11.27
CA GLY A 25 -3.38 -2.17 -11.87
C GLY A 25 -4.68 -2.66 -12.49
N GLY A 26 -5.81 -2.48 -11.81
CA GLY A 26 -7.13 -2.85 -12.32
C GLY A 26 -7.56 -2.04 -13.54
N TYR A 27 -7.32 -0.73 -13.53
CA TYR A 27 -7.55 0.15 -14.68
C TYR A 27 -6.70 -0.25 -15.89
N ILE A 28 -5.39 -0.44 -15.70
CA ILE A 28 -4.48 -0.88 -16.76
C ILE A 28 -4.91 -2.24 -17.31
N HIS A 29 -5.26 -3.18 -16.44
CA HIS A 29 -5.69 -4.52 -16.84
C HIS A 29 -6.99 -4.49 -17.66
N ARG A 30 -7.98 -3.70 -17.24
CA ARG A 30 -9.24 -3.51 -17.98
C ARG A 30 -9.00 -2.88 -19.35
N ASN A 31 -8.13 -1.88 -19.43
CA ASN A 31 -7.76 -1.22 -20.68
C ASN A 31 -7.05 -2.20 -21.64
N ILE A 32 -6.15 -3.05 -21.14
CA ILE A 32 -5.46 -4.08 -21.96
C ILE A 32 -6.44 -5.12 -22.52
N ILE A 33 -7.44 -5.54 -21.72
CA ILE A 33 -8.43 -6.54 -22.13
C ILE A 33 -9.56 -5.92 -22.98
N GLY A 34 -9.56 -4.59 -23.15
CA GLY A 34 -10.59 -3.87 -23.91
C GLY A 34 -11.95 -3.83 -23.21
N LYS A 35 -11.98 -3.99 -21.87
CA LYS A 35 -13.20 -3.80 -21.09
C LYS A 35 -13.49 -2.30 -20.95
N GLN A 36 -14.76 -1.92 -21.11
CA GLN A 36 -15.20 -0.55 -20.90
C GLN A 36 -15.03 -0.13 -19.44
N GLU A 37 -14.47 1.06 -19.25
CA GLU A 37 -14.41 1.71 -17.94
C GLU A 37 -15.76 2.33 -17.61
N VAL A 38 -16.37 1.86 -16.52
CA VAL A 38 -17.70 2.34 -16.07
C VAL A 38 -17.60 3.72 -15.41
N PHE A 39 -16.43 4.04 -14.85
CA PHE A 39 -16.15 5.30 -14.17
C PHE A 39 -14.83 5.89 -14.66
N SER A 40 -14.79 7.22 -14.78
CA SER A 40 -13.55 7.96 -15.05
C SER A 40 -12.48 7.61 -14.01
N PRO A 41 -11.21 7.41 -14.42
CA PRO A 41 -10.09 7.13 -13.51
C PRO A 41 -9.98 8.14 -12.36
N LEU A 42 -10.36 9.40 -12.57
CA LEU A 42 -10.34 10.43 -11.54
C LEU A 42 -11.25 10.13 -10.34
N ILE A 43 -12.35 9.40 -10.56
CA ILE A 43 -13.35 9.08 -9.52
C ILE A 43 -13.22 7.63 -9.09
N GLY A 44 -12.97 6.72 -10.03
CA GLY A 44 -12.84 5.30 -9.71
C GLY A 44 -11.56 4.98 -8.94
N ILE A 45 -10.42 5.61 -9.25
CA ILE A 45 -9.17 5.34 -8.50
C ILE A 45 -9.30 5.71 -7.01
N PRO A 46 -9.79 6.90 -6.62
CA PRO A 46 -9.98 7.21 -5.19
C PRO A 46 -10.99 6.29 -4.50
N SER A 47 -12.07 5.91 -5.20
CA SER A 47 -13.08 4.98 -4.67
C SER A 47 -12.47 3.61 -4.42
N ASP A 48 -11.86 3.02 -5.47
CA ASP A 48 -11.22 1.70 -5.43
C ASP A 48 -10.07 1.69 -4.41
N MET A 49 -9.31 2.79 -4.27
CA MET A 49 -8.24 2.93 -3.27
C MET A 49 -8.76 2.86 -1.83
N ILE A 50 -10.01 3.26 -1.57
CA ILE A 50 -10.60 3.14 -0.23
C ILE A 50 -11.17 1.73 -0.03
N SER A 51 -11.80 1.15 -1.06
CA SER A 51 -12.47 -0.15 -0.97
C SER A 51 -11.61 -1.35 -1.38
N TRP A 52 -10.34 -1.17 -1.71
CA TRP A 52 -9.47 -2.22 -2.26
C TRP A 52 -9.45 -3.55 -1.49
N PRO A 53 -9.45 -3.60 -0.13
CA PRO A 53 -9.41 -4.88 0.57
C PRO A 53 -10.71 -5.68 0.36
N TRP A 54 -11.84 -4.97 0.25
CA TRP A 54 -13.13 -5.57 -0.02
C TRP A 54 -13.21 -6.06 -1.47
N MET A 55 -12.60 -5.34 -2.41
CA MET A 55 -12.52 -5.75 -3.81
C MET A 55 -11.62 -6.99 -3.98
N VAL A 56 -10.44 -7.03 -3.35
CA VAL A 56 -9.58 -8.23 -3.31
C VAL A 56 -10.33 -9.42 -2.71
N TYR A 57 -11.08 -9.20 -1.61
CA TYR A 57 -11.91 -10.24 -1.01
C TYR A 57 -13.01 -10.74 -1.96
N ALA A 58 -13.69 -9.82 -2.65
CA ALA A 58 -14.71 -10.17 -3.64
C ALA A 58 -14.12 -10.94 -4.83
N ASP A 59 -12.97 -10.51 -5.34
CA ASP A 59 -12.24 -11.18 -6.42
C ASP A 59 -11.86 -12.60 -6.01
N LEU A 60 -11.25 -12.79 -4.84
CA LEU A 60 -10.89 -14.11 -4.31
C LEU A 60 -12.10 -15.04 -4.17
N LYS A 61 -13.26 -14.51 -3.80
CA LYS A 61 -14.49 -15.30 -3.59
C LYS A 61 -15.21 -15.65 -4.89
N HIS A 62 -15.19 -14.77 -5.88
CA HIS A 62 -16.04 -14.89 -7.07
C HIS A 62 -15.31 -15.17 -8.38
N ILE A 63 -14.05 -14.75 -8.50
CA ILE A 63 -13.28 -14.78 -9.76
C ILE A 63 -11.99 -15.60 -9.60
N GLY A 64 -11.38 -15.56 -8.42
CA GLY A 64 -10.04 -16.08 -8.12
C GLY A 64 -9.01 -14.97 -7.99
N MET A 65 -7.72 -15.33 -7.93
CA MET A 65 -6.62 -14.38 -7.74
C MET A 65 -6.19 -13.77 -9.08
N GLY A 66 -6.47 -12.48 -9.29
CA GLY A 66 -6.08 -11.73 -10.47
C GLY A 66 -4.68 -11.11 -10.36
N LEU A 67 -4.15 -10.64 -11.50
CA LEU A 67 -2.85 -9.94 -11.53
C LEU A 67 -2.85 -8.69 -10.64
N GLN A 68 -3.98 -7.99 -10.55
CA GLN A 68 -4.15 -6.83 -9.67
C GLN A 68 -4.01 -7.20 -8.18
N ASP A 69 -4.54 -8.36 -7.77
CA ASP A 69 -4.45 -8.83 -6.39
C ASP A 69 -3.01 -9.19 -6.02
N ILE A 70 -2.30 -9.85 -6.94
CA ILE A 70 -0.89 -10.21 -6.76
C ILE A 70 -0.03 -8.94 -6.64
N LEU A 71 -0.25 -7.95 -7.51
CA LEU A 71 0.47 -6.67 -7.46
C LEU A 71 0.18 -5.89 -6.17
N ALA A 72 -1.07 -5.89 -5.71
CA ALA A 72 -1.45 -5.28 -4.44
C ALA A 72 -0.75 -5.99 -3.27
N LEU A 73 -0.70 -7.32 -3.27
CA LEU A 73 -0.05 -8.10 -2.22
C LEU A 73 1.47 -7.88 -2.19
N ILE A 74 2.12 -7.85 -3.36
CA ILE A 74 3.55 -7.50 -3.48
C ILE A 74 3.81 -6.08 -2.97
N SER A 75 2.96 -5.12 -3.34
CA SER A 75 3.06 -3.73 -2.88
C SER A 75 2.93 -3.62 -1.36
N LEU A 76 1.98 -4.35 -0.78
CA LEU A 76 1.77 -4.41 0.68
C LEU A 76 3.01 -4.96 1.39
N VAL A 77 3.54 -6.10 0.91
CA VAL A 77 4.74 -6.73 1.49
C VAL A 77 5.95 -5.80 1.37
N LEU A 78 6.17 -5.19 0.21
CA LEU A 78 7.24 -4.20 0.00
C LEU A 78 7.12 -3.01 0.95
N CYS A 79 5.91 -2.46 1.11
CA CYS A 79 5.68 -1.37 2.04
C CYS A 79 6.02 -1.76 3.49
N ILE A 80 5.61 -2.97 3.92
CA ILE A 80 5.94 -3.49 5.25
C ILE A 80 7.46 -3.65 5.42
N VAL A 81 8.14 -4.24 4.44
CA VAL A 81 9.60 -4.44 4.49
C VAL A 81 10.35 -3.11 4.55
N LEU A 82 9.97 -2.14 3.73
CA LEU A 82 10.56 -0.80 3.75
C LEU A 82 10.32 -0.10 5.08
N PHE A 83 9.13 -0.27 5.65
CA PHE A 83 8.79 0.28 6.96
C PHE A 83 9.65 -0.32 8.07
N VAL A 84 9.75 -1.64 8.15
CA VAL A 84 10.61 -2.34 9.13
C VAL A 84 12.07 -1.91 8.98
N ARG A 85 12.59 -1.84 7.75
CA ARG A 85 13.96 -1.36 7.49
C ARG A 85 14.17 0.07 7.97
N LYS A 86 13.20 0.96 7.74
CA LYS A 86 13.29 2.36 8.16
C LYS A 86 13.32 2.49 9.69
N GLU A 87 12.45 1.77 10.40
CA GLU A 87 12.42 1.78 11.88
C GLU A 87 13.72 1.19 12.47
N LEU A 88 14.24 0.09 11.91
CA LEU A 88 15.53 -0.47 12.33
C LEU A 88 16.70 0.51 12.12
N ASN A 89 16.71 1.23 10.99
CA ASN A 89 17.73 2.23 10.73
C ASN A 89 17.63 3.44 11.68
N LEU A 90 16.41 3.91 11.99
CA LEU A 90 16.20 4.98 12.97
C LEU A 90 16.72 4.59 14.37
N ASN A 91 16.46 3.36 14.81
CA ASN A 91 16.96 2.87 16.09
C ASN A 91 18.50 2.79 16.13
N LYS A 92 19.13 2.34 15.04
CA LYS A 92 20.59 2.33 14.91
C LYS A 92 21.19 3.74 14.96
N SER A 93 20.53 4.72 14.35
CA SER A 93 20.98 6.13 14.41
C SER A 93 20.93 6.69 15.83
N MET A 94 19.87 6.40 16.59
CA MET A 94 19.75 6.85 17.99
C MET A 94 20.77 6.19 18.92
N GLU A 95 21.07 4.89 18.73
CA GLU A 95 22.11 4.20 19.52
C GLU A 95 23.51 4.75 19.24
N LYS A 96 23.75 5.25 18.02
CA LYS A 96 25.05 5.83 17.62
C LYS A 96 25.29 7.22 18.21
N ASP A 97 24.24 8.03 18.37
CA ASP A 97 24.32 9.32 19.07
C ASP A 97 24.51 9.13 20.58
N ASP A 98 23.84 8.15 21.20
CA ASP A 98 23.98 7.88 22.63
C ASP A 98 25.39 7.38 23.01
N LYS A 99 26.02 6.59 22.12
CA LYS A 99 27.40 6.11 22.30
C LYS A 99 28.49 7.14 21.99
N ASN A 100 28.13 8.35 21.52
CA ASN A 100 29.09 9.43 21.28
C ASN A 100 28.63 10.74 21.96
N PRO A 101 28.62 10.79 23.31
CA PRO A 101 28.04 11.92 24.05
C PRO A 101 28.90 13.20 24.04
N ILE A 102 30.01 13.25 23.29
CA ILE A 102 30.93 14.38 23.28
C ILE A 102 31.15 14.87 21.86
N LYS A 103 30.44 15.95 21.52
CA LYS A 103 30.94 16.99 20.63
C LYS A 103 30.60 18.35 21.23
#